data_AF-A0A6N4WHK8-F1
#
_entry.id   AF-A0A6N4WHK8-F1
#
_cell.length_a   1.000
_cell.length_b   1.000
_cell.length_c   1.000
_cell.angle_alpha   90.00
_cell.angle_beta   90.00
_cell.angle_gamma   90.00
#
_symmetry.space_group_name_H-M   'P 1'
#
loop_
_entity.id
_entity.type
_entity.pdbx_description
1 polymer ?
#
loop_
_entity_poly.entity_id
_entity_poly.type
_entity_poly.pdbx_seq_one_letter_code
_entity_poly.pdbx_strand_id
1 'polypeptide(L)'
;MKRTLIVAALAVGFAAPAHAADPNVIGTFEFKAGGVSSTWVLTPCADDTDHCVHVASTGMAGQQPFTGDAFWSVGSWILQVEQPDAITCNDGAAHPGLMTYSWDAATFTGWAGIYNSGVCDGKSGSIAAPFTLTRTA
;
A
#
# COMPACT_ATOMS: atom_id res chain seq x y z
N MET A 1 -22.41 63.97 18.74
CA MET A 1 -21.56 63.12 17.87
C MET A 1 -20.78 62.15 18.75
N LYS A 2 -21.09 60.84 18.70
CA LYS A 2 -20.33 59.78 19.40
C LYS A 2 -20.07 58.68 18.38
N ARG A 3 -18.79 58.43 18.08
CA ARG A 3 -18.34 57.50 17.04
C ARG A 3 -18.36 56.08 17.59
N THR A 4 -19.19 55.22 16.98
CA THR A 4 -19.21 53.78 17.25
C THR A 4 -18.01 53.13 16.57
N LEU A 5 -17.13 52.48 17.35
CA LEU A 5 -16.01 51.70 16.84
C LEU A 5 -16.52 50.29 16.49
N ILE A 6 -16.40 49.91 15.21
CA ILE A 6 -16.66 48.56 14.72
C ILE A 6 -15.34 47.79 14.79
N VAL A 7 -15.26 46.76 15.63
CA VAL A 7 -14.14 45.82 15.67
C VAL A 7 -14.46 44.66 14.73
N ALA A 8 -13.78 44.59 13.59
CA ALA A 8 -13.84 43.45 12.69
C ALA A 8 -12.86 42.37 13.17
N ALA A 9 -13.37 41.28 13.73
CA ALA A 9 -12.56 40.11 14.06
C ALA A 9 -12.29 39.32 12.77
N LEU A 10 -11.07 39.40 12.25
CA LEU A 10 -10.58 38.55 11.17
C LEU A 10 -10.32 37.14 11.75
N ALA A 11 -11.25 36.22 11.54
CA ALA A 11 -11.01 34.80 11.80
C ALA A 11 -10.05 34.27 10.73
N VAL A 12 -8.78 34.10 11.07
CA VAL A 12 -7.81 33.38 10.23
C VAL A 12 -8.15 31.89 10.34
N GLY A 13 -8.96 31.40 9.41
CA GLY A 13 -9.18 29.97 9.26
C GLY A 13 -7.89 29.31 8.77
N PHE A 14 -7.27 28.49 9.60
CA PHE A 14 -6.23 27.57 9.15
C PHE A 14 -6.90 26.58 8.19
N ALA A 15 -6.72 26.78 6.88
CA ALA A 15 -6.99 25.73 5.92
C ALA A 15 -5.99 24.61 6.25
N ALA A 16 -6.48 23.53 6.88
CA ALA A 16 -5.72 22.30 6.96
C ALA A 16 -5.32 21.94 5.52
N PRO A 17 -4.04 21.65 5.27
CA PRO A 17 -3.62 21.41 3.92
C PRO A 17 -4.29 20.09 3.50
N ALA A 18 -5.14 20.15 2.48
CA ALA A 18 -5.86 18.98 1.98
C ALA A 18 -4.92 18.14 1.10
N HIS A 19 -3.86 17.59 1.69
CA HIS A 19 -3.01 16.56 1.08
C HIS A 19 -3.60 15.19 1.42
N ALA A 20 -4.89 15.02 1.15
CA ALA A 20 -5.50 13.70 1.27
C ALA A 20 -4.98 12.85 0.12
N ALA A 21 -4.40 11.69 0.44
CA ALA A 21 -4.19 10.60 -0.51
C ALA A 21 -5.43 10.48 -1.42
N ASP A 22 -5.24 10.16 -2.71
CA ASP A 22 -6.34 10.07 -3.68
C ASP A 22 -7.51 9.27 -3.06
N PRO A 23 -8.69 9.88 -2.85
CA PRO A 23 -9.78 9.21 -2.16
C PRO A 23 -10.23 7.93 -2.88
N ASN A 24 -9.90 7.79 -4.17
CA ASN A 24 -10.18 6.58 -4.95
C ASN A 24 -9.32 5.39 -4.52
N VAL A 25 -8.14 5.59 -3.93
CA VAL A 25 -7.26 4.49 -3.50
C VAL A 25 -7.54 4.05 -2.05
N ILE A 26 -8.23 4.87 -1.26
CA ILE A 26 -8.55 4.56 0.14
C ILE A 26 -9.75 3.60 0.22
N GLY A 27 -9.68 2.59 1.08
CA GLY A 27 -10.77 1.64 1.34
C GLY A 27 -10.31 0.21 1.58
N THR A 28 -11.26 -0.73 1.54
CA THR A 28 -10.97 -2.16 1.73
C THR A 28 -11.06 -2.89 0.39
N PHE A 29 -10.04 -3.68 0.10
CA PHE A 29 -9.87 -4.38 -1.17
C PHE A 29 -9.64 -5.87 -0.95
N GLU A 30 -10.19 -6.69 -1.84
CA GLU A 30 -9.74 -8.06 -2.05
C GLU A 30 -8.53 -8.04 -2.98
N PHE A 31 -7.38 -8.47 -2.48
CA PHE A 31 -6.21 -8.81 -3.28
C PHE A 31 -6.38 -10.23 -3.82
N LYS A 32 -6.11 -10.41 -5.12
CA LYS A 32 -6.14 -11.71 -5.77
C LYS A 32 -4.97 -11.87 -6.73
N ALA A 33 -4.19 -12.93 -6.54
CA ALA A 33 -3.10 -13.32 -7.43
C ALA A 33 -3.18 -14.83 -7.68
N GLY A 34 -3.47 -15.24 -8.92
CA GLY A 34 -3.70 -16.66 -9.23
C GLY A 34 -4.77 -17.28 -8.34
N GLY A 35 -4.40 -18.31 -7.57
CA GLY A 35 -5.28 -19.04 -6.66
C GLY A 35 -5.29 -18.55 -5.20
N VAL A 36 -4.53 -17.51 -4.87
CA VAL A 36 -4.43 -16.95 -3.50
C VAL A 36 -5.11 -15.59 -3.40
N SER A 37 -5.63 -15.28 -2.21
CA SER A 37 -6.26 -13.99 -1.90
C SER A 37 -5.97 -13.53 -0.47
N SER A 38 -6.10 -12.23 -0.26
CA SER A 38 -5.99 -11.57 1.05
C SER A 38 -6.86 -10.32 1.08
N THR A 39 -7.21 -9.81 2.27
CA THR A 39 -7.84 -8.50 2.41
C THR A 39 -6.79 -7.43 2.65
N TRP A 40 -6.84 -6.35 1.86
CA TRP A 40 -5.99 -5.18 2.01
C TRP A 40 -6.84 -3.99 2.45
N VAL A 41 -6.39 -3.29 3.48
CA VAL A 41 -6.98 -2.02 3.92
C VAL A 41 -5.99 -0.92 3.58
N LEU A 42 -6.42 0.02 2.74
CA LEU A 42 -5.62 1.17 2.31
C LEU A 42 -6.13 2.41 3.02
N THR A 43 -5.24 3.07 3.76
CA THR A 43 -5.52 4.26 4.58
C THR A 43 -4.54 5.38 4.24
N PRO A 44 -4.87 6.66 4.52
CA PRO A 44 -3.90 7.75 4.42
C PRO A 44 -2.67 7.47 5.31
N CYS A 45 -1.48 7.85 4.86
CA CYS A 45 -0.27 7.80 5.69
C CYS A 45 -0.38 8.76 6.88
N ALA A 46 0.23 8.41 8.01
CA ALA A 46 0.02 9.09 9.29
C ALA A 46 0.58 10.53 9.36
N ASP A 47 1.48 10.90 8.46
CA ASP A 47 2.16 12.20 8.40
C ASP A 47 1.71 13.07 7.22
N ASP A 48 0.57 12.72 6.59
CA ASP A 48 0.07 13.36 5.37
C ASP A 48 1.16 13.46 4.28
N THR A 49 2.10 12.52 4.24
CA THR A 49 3.11 12.46 3.18
C THR A 49 2.40 12.45 1.83
N ASP A 50 2.76 13.42 0.98
CA ASP A 50 2.23 13.53 -0.37
C ASP A 50 2.40 12.18 -1.09
N HIS A 51 1.35 11.77 -1.80
CA HIS A 51 1.38 10.59 -2.66
C HIS A 51 1.72 9.29 -1.91
N CYS A 52 1.24 9.15 -0.66
CA CYS A 52 1.45 7.98 0.17
C CYS A 52 0.11 7.33 0.61
N VAL A 53 0.05 6.00 0.59
CA VAL A 53 -1.00 5.22 1.28
C VAL A 53 -0.41 4.13 2.15
N HIS A 54 -0.94 3.98 3.36
CA HIS A 54 -0.62 2.89 4.24
C HIS A 54 -1.46 1.67 3.90
N VAL A 55 -0.80 0.54 3.65
CA VAL A 55 -1.39 -0.75 3.30
C VAL A 55 -1.30 -1.68 4.49
N ALA A 56 -2.43 -2.25 4.90
CA ALA A 56 -2.48 -3.36 5.86
C ALA A 56 -3.10 -4.59 5.20
N SER A 57 -2.33 -5.69 5.14
CA SER A 57 -2.75 -6.97 4.58
C SER A 57 -3.04 -7.98 5.68
N THR A 58 -4.11 -8.76 5.52
CA THR A 58 -4.43 -9.90 6.40
C THR A 58 -3.50 -11.10 6.21
N GLY A 59 -2.56 -11.05 5.29
CA GLY A 59 -1.78 -12.21 4.87
C GLY A 59 -2.59 -13.16 3.99
N MET A 60 -1.91 -14.18 3.47
CA MET A 60 -2.46 -15.20 2.58
C MET A 60 -1.89 -16.56 2.95
N ALA A 61 -2.38 -17.64 2.33
CA ALA A 61 -1.90 -18.98 2.63
C ALA A 61 -0.37 -19.07 2.42
N GLY A 62 0.36 -19.32 3.51
CA GLY A 62 1.83 -19.42 3.51
C GLY A 62 2.58 -18.08 3.69
N GLN A 63 1.89 -16.96 3.93
CA GLN A 63 2.51 -15.67 4.22
C GLN A 63 1.80 -14.93 5.36
N GLN A 64 2.55 -14.40 6.31
CA GLN A 64 2.03 -13.63 7.44
C GLN A 64 1.32 -12.34 6.97
N PRO A 65 0.43 -11.79 7.83
CA PRO A 65 -0.02 -10.41 7.70
C PRO A 65 1.17 -9.44 7.62
N PHE A 66 1.01 -8.37 6.85
CA PHE A 66 2.02 -7.34 6.73
C PHE A 66 1.39 -5.95 6.69
N THR A 67 2.21 -4.94 6.98
CA THR A 67 1.88 -3.54 6.76
C THR A 67 3.02 -2.84 6.03
N GLY A 68 2.72 -1.79 5.26
CA GLY A 68 3.74 -0.97 4.63
C GLY A 68 3.16 0.20 3.86
N ASP A 69 4.01 1.17 3.55
CA ASP A 69 3.60 2.37 2.84
C ASP A 69 3.87 2.22 1.34
N ALA A 70 2.86 2.53 0.54
CA ALA A 70 2.94 2.57 -0.90
C ALA A 70 3.01 4.02 -1.37
N PHE A 71 3.94 4.29 -2.27
CA PHE A 71 4.16 5.63 -2.81
C PHE A 71 3.76 5.69 -4.28
N TRP A 72 3.04 6.74 -4.67
CA TRP A 72 2.63 6.93 -6.05
C TRP A 72 3.81 7.41 -6.91
N SER A 73 3.94 6.80 -8.09
CA SER A 73 4.90 7.15 -9.12
C SER A 73 4.29 6.86 -10.49
N VAL A 74 4.12 7.92 -11.30
CA VAL A 74 3.73 7.86 -12.71
C VAL A 74 2.53 6.92 -12.96
N GLY A 75 1.43 7.18 -12.26
CA GLY A 75 0.16 6.45 -12.42
C GLY A 75 0.07 5.12 -11.69
N SER A 76 1.16 4.67 -11.04
CA SER A 76 1.17 3.44 -10.25
C SER A 76 1.51 3.71 -8.79
N TRP A 77 0.95 2.90 -7.89
CA TRP A 77 1.37 2.82 -6.50
C TRP A 77 2.44 1.75 -6.36
N ILE A 78 3.52 2.06 -5.63
CA ILE A 78 4.67 1.16 -5.44
C ILE A 78 4.84 0.89 -3.95
N LEU A 79 4.76 -0.38 -3.57
CA LEU A 79 4.93 -0.86 -2.21
C LEU A 79 6.11 -1.84 -2.16
N GLN A 80 6.93 -1.72 -1.12
CA GLN A 80 7.99 -2.68 -0.81
C GLN A 80 7.82 -3.16 0.63
N VAL A 81 7.86 -4.48 0.84
CA VAL A 81 7.67 -5.09 2.15
C VAL A 81 8.69 -6.20 2.33
N GLU A 82 9.52 -6.10 3.38
CA GLU A 82 10.27 -7.25 3.86
C GLU A 82 9.32 -8.16 4.62
N GLN A 83 9.15 -9.40 4.14
CA GLN A 83 8.32 -10.39 4.82
C GLN A 83 9.22 -11.52 5.32
N PRO A 84 9.03 -12.00 6.57
CA PRO A 84 9.86 -13.05 7.15
C PRO A 84 9.63 -14.43 6.50
N ASP A 85 8.50 -14.61 5.83
CA ASP A 85 8.04 -15.85 5.21
C ASP A 85 7.68 -15.69 3.73
N ALA A 86 8.34 -14.76 3.04
CA ALA A 86 8.11 -14.48 1.62
C ALA A 86 8.40 -15.67 0.70
N ILE A 87 9.33 -16.55 1.10
CA ILE A 87 9.78 -17.70 0.30
C ILE A 87 9.53 -18.97 1.09
N THR A 88 8.71 -19.88 0.55
CA THR A 88 8.49 -21.22 1.12
C THR A 88 9.20 -22.27 0.26
N CYS A 89 10.07 -23.06 0.87
CA CYS A 89 10.80 -24.16 0.23
C CYS A 89 9.96 -25.45 0.18
N ASN A 90 10.41 -26.44 -0.61
CA ASN A 90 9.73 -27.74 -0.74
C ASN A 90 9.70 -28.57 0.55
N ASP A 91 10.66 -28.35 1.45
CA ASP A 91 10.72 -28.96 2.79
C ASP A 91 9.83 -28.24 3.81
N GLY A 92 9.14 -27.17 3.40
CA GLY A 92 8.28 -26.34 4.23
C GLY A 92 9.00 -25.24 5.00
N ALA A 93 10.33 -25.11 4.85
CA ALA A 93 11.07 -24.01 5.47
C ALA A 93 10.67 -22.66 4.85
N ALA A 94 10.44 -21.66 5.69
CA ALA A 94 10.16 -20.29 5.28
C ALA A 94 11.41 -19.42 5.42
N HIS A 95 11.65 -18.56 4.43
CA HIS A 95 12.75 -17.62 4.40
C HIS A 95 12.27 -16.20 4.14
N PRO A 96 12.99 -15.20 4.70
CA PRO A 96 12.66 -13.81 4.45
C PRO A 96 12.92 -13.42 3.00
N GLY A 97 12.15 -12.45 2.51
CA GLY A 97 12.33 -11.88 1.18
C GLY A 97 11.71 -10.50 1.05
N LEU A 98 12.21 -9.75 0.08
CA LEU A 98 11.66 -8.45 -0.30
C LEU A 98 10.55 -8.66 -1.34
N MET A 99 9.32 -8.41 -0.93
CA MET A 99 8.17 -8.34 -1.82
C MET A 99 8.05 -6.94 -2.40
N THR A 100 7.81 -6.85 -3.70
CA THR A 100 7.49 -5.60 -4.38
C THR A 100 6.11 -5.70 -4.98
N TYR A 101 5.27 -4.70 -4.78
CA TYR A 101 3.96 -4.62 -5.40
C TYR A 101 3.87 -3.31 -6.17
N SER A 102 3.38 -3.38 -7.40
CA SER A 102 3.06 -2.20 -8.19
C SER A 102 1.69 -2.35 -8.82
N TRP A 103 0.80 -1.37 -8.67
CA TRP A 103 -0.52 -1.40 -9.30
C TRP A 103 -0.92 -0.04 -9.87
N ASP A 104 -1.66 -0.09 -10.97
CA ASP A 104 -2.22 1.10 -11.60
C ASP A 104 -3.31 1.73 -10.72
N ALA A 105 -3.23 3.05 -10.54
CA ALA A 105 -4.13 3.79 -9.66
C ALA A 105 -5.59 3.87 -10.17
N ALA A 106 -5.81 3.69 -11.48
CA ALA A 106 -7.14 3.77 -12.09
C ALA A 106 -7.81 2.40 -12.22
N THR A 107 -7.05 1.35 -12.58
CA THR A 107 -7.59 0.01 -12.85
C THR A 107 -7.43 -0.96 -11.69
N PHE A 108 -6.59 -0.66 -10.70
CA PHE A 108 -6.28 -1.56 -9.59
C PHE A 108 -5.71 -2.92 -10.02
N THR A 109 -5.10 -2.98 -11.20
CA THR A 109 -4.38 -4.15 -11.70
C THR A 109 -2.89 -3.94 -11.57
N GLY A 110 -2.16 -4.98 -11.17
CA GLY A 110 -0.75 -4.83 -10.84
C GLY A 110 0.09 -6.10 -10.93
N TRP A 111 1.32 -6.01 -10.46
CA TRP A 111 2.29 -7.08 -10.39
C TRP A 111 2.91 -7.16 -9.00
N ALA A 112 2.91 -8.38 -8.45
CA ALA A 112 3.63 -8.73 -7.24
C ALA A 112 4.92 -9.43 -7.66
N GLY A 113 6.06 -8.88 -7.24
CA GLY A 113 7.39 -9.40 -7.46
C GLY A 113 8.03 -9.86 -6.17
N ILE A 114 8.95 -10.81 -6.28
CA ILE A 114 9.82 -11.24 -5.19
C ILE A 114 11.22 -11.47 -5.75
N TYR A 115 12.23 -11.06 -4.98
CA TYR A 115 13.62 -11.41 -5.23
C TYR A 115 14.04 -12.57 -4.32
N ASN A 116 14.47 -13.68 -4.92
CA ASN A 116 15.10 -14.79 -4.21
C ASN A 116 16.63 -14.63 -4.32
N SER A 117 17.33 -14.65 -3.19
CA SER A 117 18.80 -14.51 -3.11
C SER A 117 19.58 -15.81 -3.37
N GLY A 118 18.89 -16.92 -3.65
CA GLY A 118 19.46 -18.25 -3.84
C GLY A 118 19.11 -19.27 -2.74
N VAL A 119 18.04 -19.02 -1.97
CA VAL A 119 17.53 -19.97 -0.95
C VAL A 119 16.69 -21.08 -1.61
N CYS A 120 16.40 -22.16 -0.87
CA CYS A 120 15.67 -23.34 -1.36
C CYS A 120 16.35 -24.09 -2.53
N ASP A 121 17.69 -24.15 -2.55
CA ASP A 121 18.50 -24.66 -3.67
C ASP A 121 18.23 -23.94 -5.02
N GLY A 122 17.58 -22.78 -4.95
CA GLY A 122 17.23 -21.96 -6.10
C GLY A 122 18.40 -21.12 -6.61
N LYS A 123 18.32 -20.67 -7.86
CA LYS A 123 19.20 -19.62 -8.37
C LYS A 123 18.69 -18.27 -7.92
N SER A 124 19.61 -17.33 -7.66
CA SER A 124 19.24 -15.94 -7.41
C SER A 124 18.48 -15.37 -8.61
N GLY A 125 17.37 -14.68 -8.36
CA GLY A 125 16.56 -14.09 -9.41
C GLY A 125 15.25 -13.54 -8.90
N SER A 126 14.57 -12.78 -9.77
CA SER A 126 13.24 -12.25 -9.49
C SER A 126 12.19 -13.02 -10.26
N ILE A 127 11.04 -13.24 -9.63
CA ILE A 127 9.82 -13.70 -10.28
C ILE A 127 8.71 -12.70 -10.00
N ALA A 128 7.73 -12.63 -10.89
CA ALA A 128 6.58 -11.76 -10.73
C ALA A 128 5.29 -12.43 -11.21
N ALA A 129 4.18 -12.11 -10.58
CA ALA A 129 2.84 -12.58 -10.92
C ALA A 129 1.85 -11.40 -10.95
N PRO A 130 0.88 -11.41 -11.88
CA PRO A 130 -0.14 -10.38 -11.91
C PRO A 130 -1.12 -10.54 -10.75
N PHE A 131 -1.66 -9.42 -10.26
CA PHE A 131 -2.72 -9.38 -9.27
C PHE A 131 -3.77 -8.32 -9.61
N THR A 132 -4.92 -8.41 -8.93
CA THR A 132 -5.97 -7.39 -8.95
C THR A 132 -6.35 -7.01 -7.52
N LEU A 133 -6.71 -5.74 -7.31
CA LEU A 133 -7.39 -5.27 -6.12
C LEU A 133 -8.85 -4.95 -6.49
N THR A 134 -9.79 -5.64 -5.86
CA THR A 134 -11.22 -5.39 -6.05
C THR A 134 -11.77 -4.71 -4.81
N ARG A 135 -12.36 -3.51 -4.95
CA ARG A 135 -12.98 -2.82 -3.82
C ARG A 135 -14.14 -3.65 -3.25
N THR A 136 -14.17 -3.77 -1.92
CA THR A 136 -15.20 -4.56 -1.19
C THR A 136 -15.98 -3.73 -0.17
N ALA A 137 -15.43 -2.60 0.27
CA ALA A 137 -16.08 -1.59 1.11
C ALA A 137 -15.51 -0.20 0.87
#